data_AF-A0A8H8JN81-F1
#
_entry.id   AF-A0A8H8JN81-F1
#
_cell.length_a   1.000
_cell.length_b   1.000
_cell.length_c   1.000
_cell.angle_alpha   90.00
_cell.angle_beta   90.00
_cell.angle_gamma   90.00
#
_symmetry.space_group_name_H-M   'P 1'
#
loop_
_entity.id
_entity.type
_entity.pdbx_description
1 polymer ?
#
loop_
_entity_poly.entity_id
_entity_poly.type
_entity_poly.pdbx_seq_one_letter_code
_entity_poly.pdbx_strand_id
1 'polypeptide(L)'
;MKNVQGSSAGAGSGEFHVYKQSRRREYERIKIMEDAAQKEKEIAEFERLKREREEQSEAKTAKNRAKRQKKKNRAMGKGGQPNTESTNEESTKRRRLAADGAGVIFRRPGDGSDDEVEETLIFLSPYGRPQTNQIFLPSLLMSKLQSLRKLLFTTIRMYILY
;
A
#
# COMPACT_ATOMS: atom_id res chain seq x y z
N MET A 1 -36.81 -22.52 -27.68
CA MET A 1 -37.96 -21.78 -27.10
C MET A 1 -39.18 -22.66 -27.27
N LYS A 2 -39.80 -23.14 -26.19
CA LYS A 2 -40.90 -24.11 -26.28
C LYS A 2 -42.28 -23.56 -25.97
N ASN A 3 -42.40 -22.30 -25.53
CA ASN A 3 -43.70 -21.70 -25.23
C ASN A 3 -43.70 -20.27 -25.79
N VAL A 4 -44.15 -20.08 -27.02
CA VAL A 4 -44.40 -18.75 -27.59
C VAL A 4 -45.91 -18.64 -27.75
N GLN A 5 -46.55 -18.02 -26.75
CA GLN A 5 -47.93 -17.56 -26.87
C GLN A 5 -47.94 -16.28 -27.72
N GLY A 6 -49.00 -16.09 -28.51
CA GLY A 6 -49.14 -14.92 -29.38
C GLY A 6 -49.09 -13.61 -28.59
N SER A 7 -48.59 -12.54 -29.22
CA SER A 7 -48.41 -11.24 -28.57
C SER A 7 -49.71 -10.60 -28.06
N SER A 8 -50.88 -11.11 -28.48
CA SER A 8 -52.20 -10.67 -28.06
C SER A 8 -52.90 -11.62 -27.08
N ALA A 9 -52.25 -12.72 -26.67
CA ALA A 9 -52.83 -13.65 -25.71
C ALA A 9 -52.76 -13.08 -24.29
N GLY A 10 -53.83 -13.26 -23.49
CA GLY A 10 -53.88 -12.82 -22.10
C GLY A 10 -52.88 -13.58 -21.20
N ALA A 11 -52.52 -12.98 -20.06
CA ALA A 11 -51.60 -13.60 -19.11
C ALA A 11 -52.22 -14.87 -18.48
N GLY A 12 -51.64 -16.03 -18.77
CA GLY A 12 -52.03 -17.31 -18.17
C GLY A 12 -51.52 -17.47 -16.74
N SER A 13 -52.11 -18.38 -15.97
CA SER A 13 -51.74 -18.66 -14.57
C SER A 13 -50.29 -19.11 -14.37
N GLY A 14 -49.66 -19.69 -15.40
CA GLY A 14 -48.26 -20.11 -15.38
C GLY A 14 -47.25 -19.00 -15.69
N GLU A 15 -47.69 -17.85 -16.20
CA GLU A 15 -46.80 -16.77 -16.67
C GLU A 15 -45.96 -16.17 -15.53
N PHE A 16 -46.55 -16.09 -14.33
CA PHE A 16 -45.86 -15.60 -13.14
C PHE A 16 -44.59 -16.41 -12.82
N HIS A 17 -44.64 -17.74 -12.95
CA HIS A 17 -43.49 -18.59 -12.68
C HIS A 17 -42.42 -18.48 -13.77
N VAL A 18 -42.84 -18.30 -15.03
CA VAL A 18 -41.92 -18.06 -16.16
C VAL A 18 -41.14 -16.77 -15.92
N TYR A 19 -41.84 -15.68 -15.58
CA TYR A 19 -41.21 -14.40 -15.24
C TYR A 19 -40.27 -14.52 -14.04
N LYS A 20 -40.70 -15.18 -12.96
CA LYS A 20 -39.87 -15.37 -11.75
C LYS A 20 -38.56 -16.09 -12.07
N GLN A 21 -38.63 -17.16 -12.88
CA GLN A 21 -37.44 -17.91 -13.28
C GLN A 21 -36.57 -17.11 -14.26
N SER A 22 -37.17 -16.45 -15.26
CA SER A 22 -36.46 -15.62 -16.23
C SER A 22 -35.71 -14.48 -15.54
N ARG A 23 -36.38 -13.79 -14.60
CA ARG A 23 -35.77 -12.70 -13.84
C ARG A 23 -34.64 -13.17 -12.96
N ARG A 24 -34.78 -14.33 -12.31
CA ARG A 24 -33.69 -14.92 -11.51
C ARG A 24 -32.45 -15.17 -12.36
N ARG A 25 -32.62 -15.80 -13.53
CA ARG A 25 -31.51 -16.04 -14.46
C ARG A 25 -30.88 -14.74 -14.95
N GLU A 26 -31.70 -13.73 -15.22
CA GLU A 26 -31.19 -12.43 -15.68
C GLU A 26 -30.41 -11.69 -14.59
N TYR A 27 -30.88 -11.71 -13.35
CA TYR A 27 -30.12 -11.14 -12.23
C TYR A 27 -28.82 -11.88 -11.95
N GLU A 28 -28.81 -13.21 -12.05
CA GLU A 28 -27.58 -14.00 -11.94
C GLU A 28 -26.59 -13.63 -13.05
N ARG A 29 -27.09 -13.48 -14.29
CA ARG A 29 -26.29 -13.07 -15.44
C ARG A 29 -25.68 -11.67 -15.25
N ILE A 30 -26.51 -10.70 -14.86
CA ILE A 30 -26.07 -9.31 -14.60
C ILE A 30 -25.02 -9.30 -13.49
N LYS A 31 -25.28 -10.01 -12.38
CA LYS A 31 -24.35 -10.08 -11.26
C LYS A 31 -22.98 -10.63 -11.66
N ILE A 32 -22.94 -11.71 -12.44
CA ILE A 32 -21.67 -12.29 -12.91
C ILE A 32 -20.89 -11.29 -13.78
N MET A 33 -21.60 -10.55 -14.63
CA MET A 33 -20.98 -9.52 -15.48
C MET A 33 -20.43 -8.36 -14.66
N GLU A 34 -21.20 -7.87 -13.69
CA GLU A 34 -20.79 -6.78 -12.79
C GLU A 34 -19.59 -7.20 -11.93
N ASP A 35 -19.62 -8.39 -11.34
CA ASP A 35 -18.52 -8.93 -10.54
C ASP A 35 -17.24 -9.10 -11.36
N ALA A 36 -17.35 -9.53 -12.63
CA ALA A 36 -16.21 -9.64 -13.53
C ALA A 36 -15.63 -8.28 -13.90
N ALA A 37 -16.49 -7.32 -14.26
CA ALA A 37 -16.07 -5.96 -14.60
C ALA A 37 -15.41 -5.24 -13.42
N GLN A 38 -15.90 -5.45 -12.19
CA GLN A 38 -15.31 -4.89 -10.99
C GLN A 38 -13.92 -5.46 -10.72
N LYS A 39 -13.74 -6.78 -10.83
CA LYS A 39 -12.42 -7.42 -10.67
C LYS A 39 -11.42 -6.94 -11.72
N GLU A 40 -11.83 -6.79 -12.97
CA GLU A 40 -10.97 -6.29 -14.04
C GLU A 40 -10.46 -4.87 -13.74
N LYS A 41 -11.34 -3.99 -13.25
CA LYS A 41 -10.96 -2.64 -12.82
C LYS A 41 -9.95 -2.67 -11.67
N GLU A 42 -10.20 -3.48 -10.65
CA GLU A 42 -9.31 -3.60 -9.48
C GLU A 42 -7.93 -4.12 -9.88
N ILE A 43 -7.86 -5.10 -10.78
CA ILE A 43 -6.59 -5.62 -11.31
C ILE A 43 -5.86 -4.54 -12.10
N ALA A 44 -6.54 -3.84 -13.01
CA ALA A 44 -5.94 -2.79 -13.82
C ALA A 44 -5.39 -1.63 -12.95
N GLU A 45 -6.13 -1.21 -11.93
CA GLU A 45 -5.68 -0.19 -10.98
C GLU A 45 -4.46 -0.66 -10.17
N PHE A 46 -4.47 -1.91 -9.71
CA PHE A 46 -3.36 -2.49 -8.98
C PHE A 46 -2.08 -2.58 -9.83
N GLU A 47 -2.20 -3.04 -11.08
CA GLU A 47 -1.08 -3.13 -12.01
C GLU A 47 -0.49 -1.76 -12.34
N ARG A 48 -1.35 -0.75 -12.54
CA ARG A 48 -0.90 0.63 -12.74
C ARG A 48 -0.08 1.14 -11.55
N LEU A 49 -0.62 1.01 -10.34
CA LEU A 49 0.06 1.45 -9.11
C LEU A 49 1.35 0.68 -8.86
N LYS A 50 1.38 -0.62 -9.18
CA LYS A 50 2.59 -1.44 -9.08
C LYS A 50 3.68 -0.93 -10.02
N ARG A 51 3.34 -0.68 -11.29
CA ARG A 51 4.26 -0.15 -12.31
C ARG A 51 4.82 1.21 -11.91
N GLU A 52 3.96 2.13 -11.48
CA GLU A 52 4.40 3.46 -11.02
C GLU A 52 5.39 3.36 -9.86
N ARG A 53 5.15 2.46 -8.90
CA ARG A 53 6.07 2.24 -7.76
C ARG A 53 7.40 1.64 -8.21
N GLU A 54 7.37 0.67 -9.12
CA GLU A 54 8.56 0.04 -9.69
C GLU A 54 9.39 1.09 -10.43
N GLU A 55 8.79 1.88 -11.32
CA GLU A 55 9.44 2.97 -12.06
C GLU A 55 10.08 4.01 -11.13
N GLN A 56 9.38 4.43 -10.06
CA GLN A 56 9.96 5.35 -9.08
C GLN A 56 11.16 4.75 -8.34
N SER A 57 11.10 3.46 -8.01
CA SER A 57 12.20 2.76 -7.34
C SER A 57 13.41 2.61 -8.28
N GLU A 58 13.17 2.29 -9.55
CA GLU A 58 14.18 2.16 -10.60
C GLU A 58 14.82 3.51 -10.91
N ALA A 59 14.05 4.59 -11.02
CA ALA A 59 14.57 5.94 -11.22
C ALA A 59 15.51 6.36 -10.08
N LYS A 60 15.12 6.10 -8.81
CA LYS A 60 15.96 6.37 -7.64
C LYS A 60 17.25 5.53 -7.66
N THR A 61 17.14 4.23 -7.95
CA THR A 61 18.31 3.35 -7.99
C THR A 61 19.24 3.66 -9.17
N ALA A 62 18.70 3.99 -10.34
CA ALA A 62 19.46 4.39 -11.53
C ALA A 62 20.21 5.70 -11.30
N LYS A 63 19.57 6.72 -10.71
CA LYS A 63 20.22 7.98 -10.32
C LYS A 63 21.39 7.73 -9.37
N ASN A 64 21.20 6.86 -8.37
CA ASN A 64 22.25 6.51 -7.42
C ASN A 64 23.39 5.69 -8.06
N ARG A 65 23.06 4.75 -8.95
CA ARG A 65 24.03 3.97 -9.73
C ARG A 65 24.87 4.87 -10.62
N ALA A 66 24.25 5.81 -11.34
CA ALA A 66 24.93 6.79 -12.18
C ALA A 66 25.90 7.67 -11.37
N LYS A 67 25.48 8.16 -10.19
CA LYS A 67 26.36 8.90 -9.26
C LYS A 67 27.57 8.09 -8.83
N ARG A 68 27.38 6.81 -8.46
CA ARG A 68 28.46 5.89 -8.08
C ARG A 68 29.42 5.63 -9.25
N GLN A 69 28.89 5.39 -10.45
CA GLN A 69 29.70 5.15 -11.64
C GLN A 69 30.53 6.39 -12.01
N LYS A 70 29.96 7.60 -11.94
CA LYS A 70 30.70 8.84 -12.17
C LYS A 70 31.84 9.02 -11.16
N LYS A 71 31.62 8.70 -9.88
CA LYS A 71 32.67 8.73 -8.84
C LYS A 71 33.75 7.68 -9.12
N LYS A 72 33.38 6.46 -9.51
CA LYS A 72 34.32 5.39 -9.88
C LYS A 72 35.19 5.80 -11.08
N ASN A 73 34.58 6.31 -12.15
CA ASN A 73 35.30 6.76 -13.34
C ASN A 73 36.27 7.91 -13.01
N ARG A 74 35.88 8.87 -12.15
CA ARG A 74 36.77 9.94 -11.68
C ARG A 74 37.95 9.41 -10.84
N ALA A 75 37.72 8.41 -10.00
CA ALA A 75 38.78 7.80 -9.20
C ALA A 75 39.75 6.98 -10.08
N MET A 76 39.23 6.23 -11.05
CA MET A 76 40.05 5.46 -12.01
C MET A 76 40.86 6.38 -12.94
N GLY A 77 40.29 7.48 -13.42
CA GLY A 77 41.02 8.48 -14.22
C GLY A 77 42.13 9.22 -13.46
N LYS A 78 42.14 9.17 -12.12
CA LYS A 78 43.18 9.76 -11.26
C LYS A 78 44.25 8.75 -10.80
N GLY A 79 44.10 7.47 -11.13
CA GLY A 79 44.99 6.38 -10.68
C GLY A 79 45.86 5.75 -11.77
N GLY A 80 45.97 6.39 -12.95
CA GLY A 80 46.69 5.87 -14.11
C GLY A 80 48.11 6.42 -14.31
N GLN A 81 48.81 6.84 -13.26
CA GLN A 81 50.24 7.17 -13.32
C GLN A 81 50.97 6.34 -12.25
N PRO A 82 51.70 5.28 -12.64
CA PRO A 82 52.64 4.62 -11.73
C PRO A 82 53.95 5.39 -11.77
N ASN A 83 54.24 6.24 -10.78
CA ASN A 83 55.62 6.43 -10.35
C ASN A 83 55.79 7.13 -9.00
N THR A 84 56.76 6.58 -8.27
CA THR A 84 57.56 7.16 -7.18
C THR A 84 56.93 7.25 -5.79
N GLU A 85 57.00 6.10 -5.11
CA GLU A 85 57.61 5.91 -3.79
C GLU A 85 57.77 7.13 -2.87
N SER A 86 56.94 7.17 -1.82
CA SER A 86 57.23 7.89 -0.58
C SER A 86 56.49 7.22 0.59
N THR A 87 57.23 6.34 1.26
CA THR A 87 57.28 6.07 2.72
C THR A 87 56.07 6.43 3.60
N ASN A 88 55.57 5.39 4.29
CA ASN A 88 55.06 5.34 5.67
C ASN A 88 54.31 6.58 6.21
N GLU A 89 53.02 6.41 6.54
CA GLU A 89 52.59 6.29 7.95
C GLU A 89 51.10 5.94 8.07
N GLU A 90 50.88 4.92 8.88
CA GLU A 90 49.70 4.58 9.65
C GLU A 90 48.66 5.70 9.85
N SER A 91 47.50 5.59 9.21
CA SER A 91 46.28 6.17 9.76
C SER A 91 45.11 5.22 9.55
N THR A 92 44.92 4.40 10.56
CA THR A 92 43.73 3.66 10.94
C THR A 92 42.47 4.54 10.93
N LYS A 93 41.97 4.93 9.75
CA LYS A 93 40.63 5.53 9.57
C LYS A 93 39.51 4.48 9.51
N ARG A 94 39.73 3.32 10.16
CA ARG A 94 38.64 2.43 10.59
C ARG A 94 38.20 2.88 11.98
N ARG A 95 36.99 3.46 12.04
CA ARG A 95 36.16 3.66 13.24
C ARG A 95 36.72 4.65 14.28
N ARG A 96 36.47 5.94 14.04
CA ARG A 96 36.09 6.85 15.14
C ARG A 96 34.57 6.76 15.31
N LEU A 97 34.11 5.66 15.87
CA LEU A 97 32.82 5.60 16.55
C LEU A 97 33.11 5.91 18.01
N ALA A 98 32.60 7.05 18.48
CA ALA A 98 32.61 7.54 19.87
C ALA A 98 33.99 7.84 20.49
N ALA A 99 34.45 9.09 20.36
CA ALA A 99 35.47 9.65 21.26
C ALA A 99 35.07 11.01 21.86
N ASP A 100 33.96 11.59 21.43
CA ASP A 100 33.33 12.74 22.07
C ASP A 100 31.87 12.35 22.30
N GLY A 101 31.34 12.55 23.51
CA GLY A 101 30.05 12.05 23.99
C GLY A 101 28.78 12.55 23.28
N ALA A 102 28.86 12.88 21.98
CA ALA A 102 27.71 13.05 21.12
C ALA A 102 27.15 11.66 20.77
N GLY A 103 26.14 11.24 21.54
CA GLY A 103 25.41 10.00 21.32
C GLY A 103 25.00 9.83 19.85
N VAL A 104 25.13 8.61 19.35
CA VAL A 104 24.62 8.24 18.03
C VAL A 104 23.10 8.38 18.06
N ILE A 105 22.58 9.50 17.54
CA ILE A 105 21.14 9.73 17.43
C ILE A 105 20.61 8.77 16.37
N PHE A 106 20.01 7.66 16.82
CA PHE A 106 19.28 6.76 15.95
C PHE A 106 17.99 7.46 15.50
N ARG A 107 18.02 8.06 14.31
CA ARG A 107 16.83 8.64 13.70
C ARG A 107 15.90 7.50 13.28
N ARG A 108 14.65 7.55 13.75
CA ARG A 108 13.60 6.62 13.34
C ARG A 108 13.42 6.77 11.82
N PRO A 109 13.22 5.67 11.06
CA PRO A 109 12.90 5.76 9.63
C PRO A 109 11.71 6.70 9.41
N GLY A 110 11.95 7.87 8.81
CA GLY A 110 10.96 8.93 8.58
C GLY A 110 11.31 10.31 9.15
N ASP A 111 12.33 10.44 10.00
CA ASP A 111 12.72 11.72 10.64
C ASP A 111 13.93 12.41 9.96
N GLY A 112 13.85 12.52 8.63
CA GLY A 112 14.77 13.32 7.83
C GLY A 112 14.10 14.65 7.47
N SER A 113 14.68 15.74 7.95
CA SER A 113 14.45 17.08 7.42
C SER A 113 14.86 17.09 5.94
N ASP A 114 13.92 16.83 5.05
CA ASP A 114 14.01 17.20 3.63
C ASP A 114 13.44 18.62 3.55
N ASP A 115 14.29 19.55 3.12
CA ASP A 115 14.00 20.96 2.95
C ASP A 115 12.67 21.19 2.21
N GLU A 116 11.91 22.16 2.70
CA GLU A 116 10.62 22.57 2.15
C GLU A 116 10.72 22.89 0.66
N VAL A 117 10.07 22.06 -0.16
CA VAL A 117 9.48 22.50 -1.42
C VAL A 117 7.98 22.51 -1.22
N GLU A 118 7.45 23.68 -0.84
CA GLU A 118 6.05 24.01 -1.07
C GLU A 118 5.78 23.97 -2.57
N GLU A 119 5.36 22.80 -3.06
CA GLU A 119 4.40 22.76 -4.14
C GLU A 119 3.14 22.13 -3.55
N THR A 120 2.15 22.99 -3.33
CA THR A 120 0.78 22.61 -3.00
C THR A 120 0.21 21.75 -4.14
N LEU A 121 0.57 20.47 -4.16
CA LEU A 121 -0.18 19.46 -4.88
C LEU A 121 -1.49 19.29 -4.13
N ILE A 122 -2.54 19.95 -4.65
CA ILE A 122 -3.92 19.60 -4.37
C ILE A 122 -4.07 18.13 -4.75
N PHE A 123 -3.90 17.26 -3.76
CA PHE A 123 -4.25 15.86 -3.83
C PHE A 123 -5.77 15.80 -4.02
N LEU A 124 -6.21 15.88 -5.27
CA LEU A 124 -7.58 15.64 -5.67
C LEU A 124 -7.81 14.13 -5.51
N SER A 125 -8.03 13.70 -4.26
CA SER A 125 -8.61 12.40 -3.97
C SER A 125 -10.01 12.38 -4.61
N PRO A 126 -10.29 11.54 -5.63
CA PRO A 126 -11.65 11.44 -6.17
C PRO A 126 -12.61 10.75 -5.18
N TYR A 127 -12.12 10.31 -4.02
CA TYR A 127 -12.95 9.83 -2.93
C TYR A 127 -12.82 10.81 -1.77
N GLY A 128 -13.88 11.58 -1.54
CA GLY A 128 -14.09 12.23 -0.26
C GLY A 128 -13.94 11.20 0.83
N ARG A 129 -13.12 11.52 1.85
CA ARG A 129 -13.02 10.73 3.08
C ARG A 129 -14.45 10.42 3.52
N PRO A 130 -14.94 9.16 3.52
CA PRO A 130 -16.23 8.88 4.11
C PRO A 130 -16.08 9.33 5.55
N GLN A 131 -16.91 10.31 5.95
CA GLN A 131 -17.13 10.57 7.35
C GLN A 131 -17.53 9.21 7.91
N THR A 132 -16.63 8.61 8.68
CA THR A 132 -16.99 7.48 9.51
C THR A 132 -18.15 8.01 10.32
N ASN A 133 -19.38 7.62 9.97
CA ASN A 133 -20.49 7.73 10.88
C ASN A 133 -19.98 7.01 12.10
N GLN A 134 -19.57 7.78 13.10
CA GLN A 134 -19.28 7.28 14.41
C GLN A 134 -20.58 6.56 14.74
N ILE A 135 -20.56 5.23 14.66
CA ILE A 135 -21.66 4.43 15.17
C ILE A 135 -21.60 4.79 16.65
N PHE A 136 -22.48 5.71 17.06
CA PHE A 136 -22.60 6.15 18.43
C PHE A 136 -23.21 4.98 19.17
N LEU A 137 -22.36 3.99 19.46
CA LEU A 137 -22.70 2.91 20.35
C LEU A 137 -22.98 3.57 21.69
N PRO A 138 -24.15 3.31 22.31
CA PRO A 138 -24.50 3.95 23.57
C PRO A 138 -23.35 3.75 24.55
N SER A 139 -23.00 4.78 25.33
CA SER A 139 -21.85 4.79 26.24
C SER A 139 -21.76 3.55 27.16
N LEU A 140 -22.91 2.94 27.44
CA LEU A 140 -23.06 1.69 28.17
C LEU A 140 -22.46 0.45 27.47
N LEU A 141 -22.47 0.40 26.13
CA LEU A 141 -21.86 -0.68 25.35
C LEU A 141 -20.34 -0.54 25.32
N MET A 142 -19.85 0.69 25.18
CA MET A 142 -18.41 0.99 25.14
C MET A 142 -17.71 0.62 26.45
N SER A 143 -18.32 0.88 27.60
CA SER A 143 -17.76 0.51 28.91
C SER A 143 -17.71 -1.01 29.12
N LYS A 144 -18.74 -1.74 28.67
CA LYS A 144 -18.76 -3.22 28.70
C LYS A 144 -17.67 -3.83 27.82
N LEU A 145 -17.49 -3.30 26.60
CA LEU A 145 -16.40 -3.75 25.71
C LEU A 145 -15.00 -3.46 26.29
N GLN A 146 -14.81 -2.32 26.95
CA GLN A 146 -13.53 -2.00 27.60
C GLN A 146 -13.23 -2.94 28.78
N SER A 147 -14.24 -3.31 29.57
CA SER A 147 -14.10 -4.29 30.66
C SER A 147 -13.70 -5.67 30.14
N LEU A 148 -14.35 -6.13 29.07
CA LEU A 148 -14.04 -7.42 28.43
C LEU A 148 -12.63 -7.45 27.82
N ARG A 149 -12.19 -6.35 27.20
CA ARG A 149 -10.82 -6.24 26.68
C ARG A 149 -9.77 -6.30 27.79
N LYS A 150 -10.03 -5.67 28.94
CA LYS A 150 -9.14 -5.75 30.11
C LYS A 150 -9.07 -7.17 30.66
N LEU A 151 -10.22 -7.85 30.78
CA LEU A 151 -10.28 -9.23 31.28
C LEU A 151 -9.58 -10.23 30.35
N LEU A 152 -9.73 -10.06 29.03
CA LEU A 152 -9.02 -10.87 28.04
C LEU A 152 -7.51 -10.62 28.08
N PHE A 153 -7.08 -9.36 28.21
CA PHE A 153 -5.65 -9.06 28.31
C PHE A 153 -5.02 -9.61 29.60
N THR A 154 -5.72 -9.57 30.73
CA THR A 154 -5.20 -10.12 31.99
C THR A 154 -5.17 -11.64 31.99
N THR A 155 -6.20 -12.30 31.45
CA THR A 155 -6.21 -13.78 31.33
C THR A 155 -5.14 -14.27 30.35
N ILE A 156 -5.02 -13.65 29.17
CA ILE A 156 -3.96 -14.00 28.22
C ILE A 156 -2.57 -13.73 28.81
N ARG A 157 -2.38 -12.60 29.51
CA ARG A 157 -1.11 -12.30 30.19
C ARG A 157 -0.79 -13.31 31.31
N MET A 158 -1.78 -13.76 32.06
CA MET A 158 -1.60 -14.82 33.07
C MET A 158 -1.23 -16.16 32.43
N TYR A 159 -1.80 -16.49 31.27
CA TYR A 159 -1.52 -17.74 30.55
C TYR A 159 -0.15 -17.77 29.85
N ILE A 160 0.41 -16.59 29.51
CA ILE A 160 1.76 -16.47 28.90
C ILE A 160 2.86 -16.47 29.97
N LEU A 161 2.54 -16.11 31.22
CA LEU A 161 3.50 -16.01 32.32
C LEU A 161 3.53 -17.26 33.23
N TYR A 162 2.75 -18.29 32.89
CA TYR A 162 2.75 -19.62 33.52
C TYR A 162 3.38 -20.63 32.55
#